data_AF-T1AR90-F1
#
_entry.id   AF-T1AR90-F1
#
_cell.length_a   1.000
_cell.length_b   1.000
_cell.length_c   1.000
_cell.angle_alpha   90.00
_cell.angle_beta   90.00
_cell.angle_gamma   90.00
#
_symmetry.space_group_name_H-M   'P 1'
#
loop_
_entity.id
_entity.type
_entity.pdbx_description
1 polymer ?
#
loop_
_entity_poly.entity_id
_entity_poly.type
_entity_poly.pdbx_seq_one_letter_code
_entity_poly.pdbx_strand_id
1 'polypeptide(L)'
;MPVDRQADAQLSPTIRFPARAAKAGGADAVSLINTVNSVMGVDPDTLRMSPEVGGKGTHGGYCGPAVRPIALHMVAEIARDHETAGLPVSGIGGIGSWRDALEFIALGAGSVQVCTAAMVFGFKIVQEMISGLAAYLDAKGLASVEALRGRALPSVTEWRYLDLNRVSKAVINQDLCIQCGRCHIACEDTAHQAITAQ
;
A
#
# COMPACT_ATOMS: atom_id res chain seq x y z
N MET A 1 -2.51 34.88 2.30
CA MET A 1 -2.34 33.58 1.62
C MET A 1 -2.40 32.50 2.68
N PRO A 2 -3.35 31.55 2.65
CA PRO A 2 -3.26 30.39 3.52
C PRO A 2 -2.01 29.61 3.08
N VAL A 3 -1.05 29.46 3.99
CA VAL A 3 0.09 28.56 3.79
C VAL A 3 -0.49 27.17 3.98
N ASP A 4 -0.47 26.32 2.94
CA ASP A 4 -0.90 24.93 3.00
C ASP A 4 -0.02 24.16 4.00
N ARG A 5 -0.58 23.71 5.13
CA ARG A 5 0.17 23.06 6.23
C ARG A 5 -0.03 21.54 6.17
N GLN A 6 0.54 20.90 5.15
CA GLN A 6 0.61 19.44 5.09
C GLN A 6 1.76 18.91 5.97
N ALA A 7 1.47 17.94 6.83
CA ALA A 7 2.50 17.28 7.64
C ALA A 7 2.81 15.88 7.09
N ASP A 8 4.10 15.58 6.92
CA ASP A 8 4.58 14.23 6.58
C ASP A 8 4.77 13.42 7.85
N ALA A 9 3.96 12.38 8.05
CA ALA A 9 4.18 11.43 9.13
C ALA A 9 5.15 10.33 8.65
N GLN A 10 6.41 10.42 9.07
CA GLN A 10 7.45 9.43 8.76
C GLN A 10 7.55 8.35 9.85
N LEU A 11 8.05 7.18 9.42
CA LEU A 11 8.15 5.91 10.14
C LEU A 11 8.56 6.01 11.62
N SER A 12 7.55 6.10 12.48
CA SER A 12 7.57 5.58 13.84
C SER A 12 6.84 4.23 13.86
N PRO A 13 7.19 3.26 14.73
CA PRO A 13 6.37 2.07 15.00
C PRO A 13 4.90 2.38 15.29
N THR A 14 4.60 3.65 15.60
CA THR A 14 3.25 4.19 15.76
C THR A 14 3.09 5.47 14.93
N ILE A 15 2.74 5.36 13.65
CA ILE A 15 2.44 6.53 12.78
C ILE A 15 1.22 7.35 13.26
N ARG A 16 0.42 6.80 14.18
CA ARG A 16 -0.68 7.51 14.85
C ARG A 16 -0.19 8.69 15.68
N PHE A 17 0.88 8.53 16.46
CA PHE A 17 1.40 9.61 17.30
C PHE A 17 1.73 10.89 16.49
N PRO A 18 2.58 10.84 15.45
CA PRO A 18 2.88 12.03 14.66
C PRO A 18 1.65 12.58 13.92
N ALA A 19 0.74 11.72 13.45
CA ALA A 19 -0.50 12.19 12.79
C ALA A 19 -1.44 12.93 13.76
N ARG A 20 -1.61 12.43 14.99
CA ARG A 20 -2.37 13.10 16.06
C ARG A 20 -1.72 14.43 16.44
N ALA A 21 -0.39 14.45 16.58
CA ALA A 21 0.36 15.66 16.86
C ALA A 21 0.22 16.70 15.72
N ALA A 22 0.28 16.26 14.46
CA ALA A 22 0.07 17.12 13.30
C ALA A 22 -1.33 17.75 13.32
N LYS A 23 -2.38 16.96 13.56
CA LYS A 23 -3.74 17.48 13.70
C LYS A 23 -3.87 18.45 14.88
N ALA A 24 -3.30 18.13 16.03
CA ALA A 24 -3.31 19.01 17.20
C ALA A 24 -2.56 20.33 16.93
N GLY A 25 -1.51 20.28 16.09
CA GLY A 25 -0.79 21.46 15.59
C GLY A 25 -1.53 22.26 14.51
N GLY A 26 -2.72 21.83 14.09
CA GLY A 26 -3.52 22.50 13.07
C GLY A 26 -3.05 22.25 11.64
N ALA A 27 -2.48 21.08 11.35
CA ALA A 27 -2.21 20.65 9.98
C ALA A 27 -3.52 20.47 9.19
N ASP A 28 -3.53 20.91 7.94
CA ASP A 28 -4.70 20.81 7.04
C ASP A 28 -4.88 19.39 6.49
N ALA A 29 -3.78 18.62 6.41
CA ALA A 29 -3.75 17.25 5.93
C ALA A 29 -2.46 16.54 6.39
N VAL A 30 -2.42 15.21 6.24
CA VAL A 30 -1.19 14.41 6.36
C VAL A 30 -0.88 13.64 5.09
N SER A 31 0.41 13.52 4.76
CA SER A 31 0.92 12.65 3.69
C SER A 31 1.39 11.32 4.27
N LEU A 32 0.99 10.21 3.66
CA LEU A 32 1.31 8.85 4.13
C LEU A 32 1.61 7.93 2.95
N ILE A 33 2.84 7.45 2.71
CA ILE A 33 4.05 7.55 3.54
C ILE A 33 5.26 8.04 2.75
N ASN A 34 6.23 8.60 3.45
CA ASN A 34 7.55 8.79 2.87
C ASN A 34 8.25 7.43 2.67
N THR A 35 9.43 7.45 2.06
CA THR A 35 10.23 6.24 1.83
C THR A 35 10.57 5.49 3.12
N VAL A 36 10.71 4.17 3.02
CA VAL A 36 11.06 3.29 4.14
C VAL A 36 12.57 3.24 4.28
N ASN A 37 13.10 3.56 5.46
CA ASN A 37 14.55 3.52 5.67
C ASN A 37 15.09 2.08 5.47
N SER A 38 16.10 1.88 4.63
CA SER A 38 16.55 0.55 4.21
C SER A 38 17.98 0.52 3.68
N VAL A 39 18.59 -0.66 3.72
CA VAL A 39 19.82 -1.00 3.00
C VAL A 39 19.43 -1.69 1.70
N MET A 40 19.91 -1.18 0.55
CA MET A 40 19.48 -1.67 -0.77
C MET A 40 20.12 -3.01 -1.13
N GLY A 41 21.39 -3.20 -0.77
CA GLY A 41 22.09 -4.43 -1.02
C GLY A 41 23.56 -4.35 -0.67
N VAL A 42 24.22 -5.49 -0.85
CA VAL A 42 25.67 -5.64 -0.75
C VAL A 42 26.13 -6.22 -2.07
N ASP A 43 27.13 -5.58 -2.67
CA ASP A 43 27.80 -6.09 -3.86
C ASP A 43 28.61 -7.35 -3.46
N PRO A 44 28.39 -8.49 -4.12
CA PRO A 44 28.97 -9.77 -3.69
C PRO A 44 30.47 -9.88 -3.93
N ASP A 45 31.03 -9.11 -4.86
CA ASP A 45 32.45 -9.17 -5.20
C ASP A 45 33.28 -8.30 -4.25
N THR A 46 32.75 -7.13 -3.90
CA THR A 46 33.43 -6.15 -3.03
C THR A 46 33.05 -6.28 -1.56
N LEU A 47 31.94 -6.95 -1.25
CA LEU A 47 31.29 -7.02 0.06
C LEU A 47 30.99 -5.64 0.67
N ARG A 48 30.79 -4.64 -0.19
CA ARG A 48 30.42 -3.28 0.20
C ARG A 48 28.95 -3.02 -0.11
N MET A 49 28.40 -2.01 0.54
CA MET A 49 27.04 -1.57 0.28
C MET A 49 26.89 -1.16 -1.20
N SER A 50 25.76 -1.49 -1.81
CA SER A 50 25.42 -1.05 -3.17
C SER A 50 24.06 -0.35 -3.17
N PRO A 51 23.95 0.90 -3.67
CA PRO A 51 25.04 1.72 -4.21
C PRO A 51 25.96 2.30 -3.12
N GLU A 52 27.23 2.55 -3.47
CA GLU A 52 28.21 3.29 -2.64
C GLU A 52 28.71 4.58 -3.31
N VAL A 53 29.22 5.51 -2.50
CA VAL A 53 29.92 6.71 -2.94
C VAL A 53 31.30 6.72 -2.29
N GLY A 54 32.35 6.53 -3.10
CA GLY A 54 33.73 6.56 -2.64
C GLY A 54 34.06 5.49 -1.58
N GLY A 55 33.57 4.26 -1.73
CA GLY A 55 33.82 3.17 -0.79
C GLY A 55 32.93 3.17 0.45
N LYS A 56 31.94 4.06 0.53
CA LYS A 56 31.03 4.20 1.67
C LYS A 56 29.58 4.21 1.20
N GLY A 57 28.72 3.49 1.90
CA GLY A 57 27.28 3.57 1.71
C GLY A 57 26.56 4.07 2.97
N THR A 58 25.31 4.45 2.80
CA THR A 58 24.39 4.79 3.89
C THR A 58 23.03 4.19 3.61
N HIS A 59 22.19 4.08 4.64
CA HIS A 59 20.80 3.72 4.46
C HIS A 59 20.10 4.72 3.52
N GLY A 60 19.21 4.22 2.68
CA GLY A 60 18.43 5.00 1.73
C GLY A 60 16.94 4.86 1.95
N GLY A 61 16.17 5.55 1.12
CA GLY A 61 14.72 5.42 1.08
C GLY A 61 14.27 4.32 0.12
N TYR A 62 13.69 3.25 0.65
CA TYR A 62 13.01 2.24 -0.13
C TYR A 62 11.61 2.70 -0.52
N CYS A 63 11.26 2.55 -1.79
CA CYS A 63 10.00 3.00 -2.35
C CYS A 63 9.54 2.06 -3.48
N GLY A 64 8.48 2.44 -4.18
CA GLY A 64 7.92 1.62 -5.26
C GLY A 64 6.97 0.51 -4.76
N PRO A 65 6.63 -0.45 -5.64
CA PRO A 65 5.53 -1.39 -5.40
C PRO A 65 5.68 -2.23 -4.12
N ALA A 66 6.91 -2.53 -3.72
CA ALA A 66 7.18 -3.32 -2.52
C ALA A 66 6.75 -2.62 -1.22
N VAL A 67 6.69 -1.30 -1.21
CA VAL A 67 6.25 -0.50 -0.04
C VAL A 67 4.72 -0.37 0.03
N ARG A 68 3.99 -0.71 -1.05
CA ARG A 68 2.53 -0.49 -1.13
C ARG A 68 1.75 -1.11 0.05
N PRO A 69 1.96 -2.37 0.45
CA PRO A 69 1.23 -2.95 1.58
C PRO A 69 1.47 -2.21 2.91
N ILE A 70 2.69 -1.68 3.11
CA ILE A 70 3.04 -0.89 4.30
C ILE A 70 2.29 0.45 4.27
N ALA A 71 2.28 1.12 3.13
CA ALA A 71 1.59 2.38 2.94
C ALA A 71 0.06 2.25 3.14
N LEU A 72 -0.55 1.21 2.55
CA LEU A 72 -1.98 0.90 2.72
C LEU A 72 -2.33 0.66 4.19
N HIS A 73 -1.51 -0.10 4.91
CA HIS A 73 -1.68 -0.32 6.35
C HIS A 73 -1.65 1.01 7.12
N MET A 74 -0.65 1.87 6.88
CA MET A 74 -0.51 3.14 7.58
C MET A 74 -1.66 4.11 7.29
N VAL A 75 -2.13 4.17 6.04
CA VAL A 75 -3.33 4.95 5.68
C VAL A 75 -4.56 4.45 6.43
N ALA A 76 -4.79 3.13 6.45
CA ALA A 76 -5.92 2.54 7.17
C ALA A 76 -5.83 2.79 8.69
N GLU A 77 -4.63 2.77 9.27
CA GLU A 77 -4.41 3.03 10.70
C GLU A 77 -4.78 4.46 11.11
N ILE A 78 -4.48 5.46 10.27
CA ILE A 78 -4.87 6.86 10.50
C ILE A 78 -6.35 7.09 10.22
N ALA A 79 -6.87 6.50 9.15
CA ALA A 79 -8.26 6.67 8.78
C ALA A 79 -9.23 6.05 9.82
N ARG A 80 -8.81 5.01 10.56
CA ARG A 80 -9.60 4.40 11.65
C ARG A 80 -9.39 5.03 13.02
N ASP A 81 -8.35 5.84 13.18
CA ASP A 81 -8.02 6.41 14.48
C ASP A 81 -8.94 7.59 14.83
N HIS A 82 -9.61 7.48 15.98
CA HIS A 82 -10.60 8.47 16.41
C HIS A 82 -9.97 9.86 16.66
N GLU A 83 -8.71 9.92 17.08
CA GLU A 83 -8.03 11.20 17.33
C GLU A 83 -7.71 11.91 16.03
N THR A 84 -7.48 11.18 14.94
CA THR A 84 -7.25 11.72 13.60
C THR A 84 -8.52 11.80 12.75
N ALA A 85 -9.70 11.49 13.30
CA ALA A 85 -10.96 11.57 12.58
C ALA A 85 -11.17 12.95 11.91
N GLY A 86 -11.51 12.95 10.63
CA GLY A 86 -11.69 14.18 9.84
C GLY A 86 -10.40 14.84 9.35
N LEU A 87 -9.21 14.33 9.70
CA LEU A 87 -7.94 14.78 9.13
C LEU A 87 -7.80 14.22 7.69
N PRO A 88 -7.71 15.07 6.66
CA PRO A 88 -7.48 14.61 5.29
C PRO A 88 -6.17 13.86 5.15
N VAL A 89 -6.19 12.76 4.40
CA VAL A 89 -5.02 11.93 4.11
C VAL A 89 -4.70 11.96 2.62
N SER A 90 -3.45 12.25 2.27
CA SER A 90 -2.89 12.06 0.93
C SER A 90 -2.03 10.79 0.92
N GLY A 91 -2.50 9.76 0.22
CA GLY A 91 -1.85 8.45 0.16
C GLY A 91 -0.70 8.40 -0.86
N ILE A 92 0.44 7.83 -0.49
CA ILE A 92 1.62 7.68 -1.32
C ILE A 92 2.40 6.42 -0.91
N GLY A 93 2.92 5.69 -1.90
CA GLY A 93 3.75 4.51 -1.68
C GLY A 93 3.39 3.37 -2.61
N GLY A 94 4.17 3.19 -3.68
CA GLY A 94 4.03 2.05 -4.60
C GLY A 94 2.77 2.03 -5.48
N ILE A 95 2.12 3.19 -5.65
CA ILE A 95 0.99 3.37 -6.57
C ILE A 95 1.51 3.43 -8.01
N GLY A 96 1.06 2.50 -8.86
CA GLY A 96 1.44 2.45 -10.27
C GLY A 96 0.28 2.21 -11.24
N SER A 97 -0.94 2.03 -10.72
CA SER A 97 -2.14 1.79 -11.52
C SER A 97 -3.38 2.41 -10.90
N TRP A 98 -4.48 2.48 -11.65
CA TRP A 98 -5.77 2.94 -11.14
C TRP A 98 -6.32 2.04 -10.03
N ARG A 99 -5.98 0.74 -10.04
CA ARG A 99 -6.37 -0.23 -9.01
C ARG A 99 -5.67 0.07 -7.69
N ASP A 100 -4.37 0.35 -7.75
CA ASP A 100 -3.62 0.77 -6.57
C ASP A 100 -4.19 2.06 -6.00
N ALA A 101 -4.49 3.06 -6.84
CA ALA A 101 -5.11 4.31 -6.39
C ALA A 101 -6.47 4.07 -5.71
N LEU A 102 -7.29 3.18 -6.28
CA LEU A 102 -8.56 2.77 -5.70
C LEU A 102 -8.38 2.18 -4.30
N GLU A 103 -7.39 1.32 -4.07
CA GLU A 103 -7.12 0.72 -2.75
C GLU A 103 -6.85 1.79 -1.68
N PHE A 104 -6.02 2.79 -2.00
CA PHE A 104 -5.75 3.91 -1.08
C PHE A 104 -7.01 4.72 -0.77
N ILE A 105 -7.79 5.07 -1.80
CA ILE A 105 -9.05 5.82 -1.63
C ILE A 105 -10.04 5.00 -0.79
N ALA A 106 -10.19 3.71 -1.08
CA ALA A 106 -11.06 2.80 -0.34
C ALA A 106 -10.66 2.67 1.14
N LEU A 107 -9.38 2.82 1.46
CA LEU A 107 -8.86 2.87 2.83
C LEU A 107 -8.85 4.28 3.45
N GLY A 108 -9.48 5.27 2.82
CA GLY A 108 -9.74 6.57 3.42
C GLY A 108 -8.86 7.72 2.92
N ALA A 109 -7.95 7.50 1.97
CA ALA A 109 -7.23 8.60 1.34
C ALA A 109 -8.19 9.49 0.53
N GLY A 110 -8.03 10.82 0.63
CA GLY A 110 -8.75 11.80 -0.19
C GLY A 110 -8.04 12.13 -1.49
N SER A 111 -6.72 11.96 -1.53
CA SER A 111 -5.89 12.08 -2.73
C SER A 111 -4.79 11.03 -2.73
N VAL A 112 -4.18 10.80 -3.90
CA VAL A 112 -3.05 9.89 -4.06
C VAL A 112 -1.89 10.58 -4.75
N GLN A 113 -0.66 10.20 -4.42
CA GLN A 113 0.56 10.72 -5.05
C GLN A 113 1.37 9.57 -5.67
N VAL A 114 2.07 9.88 -6.77
CA VAL A 114 2.79 8.91 -7.58
C VAL A 114 4.21 9.41 -7.82
N CYS A 115 5.21 8.61 -7.45
CA CYS A 115 6.63 8.93 -7.63
C CYS A 115 7.32 7.90 -8.51
N THR A 116 7.62 6.70 -7.96
CA THR A 116 8.40 5.66 -8.67
C THR A 116 7.81 5.29 -10.03
N ALA A 117 6.49 5.13 -10.15
CA ALA A 117 5.87 4.81 -11.43
C ALA A 117 6.02 5.94 -12.46
N ALA A 118 5.93 7.20 -12.03
CA ALA A 118 6.18 8.35 -12.91
C ALA A 118 7.66 8.44 -13.34
N MET A 119 8.59 8.09 -12.44
CA MET A 119 10.03 8.04 -12.77
C MET A 119 10.35 6.95 -13.80
N VAL A 120 9.71 5.78 -13.68
CA VAL A 120 10.01 4.61 -14.53
C VAL A 120 9.26 4.66 -15.86
N PHE A 121 8.01 5.12 -15.87
CA PHE A 121 7.12 5.05 -17.04
C PHE A 121 6.73 6.41 -17.62
N GLY A 122 7.19 7.51 -17.01
CA GLY A 122 6.85 8.88 -17.41
C GLY A 122 5.46 9.33 -16.93
N PHE A 123 5.16 10.62 -17.12
CA PHE A 123 3.93 11.23 -16.58
C PHE A 123 2.62 10.73 -17.21
N LYS A 124 2.68 10.04 -18.36
CA LYS A 124 1.50 9.48 -19.02
C LYS A 124 0.75 8.47 -18.14
N ILE A 125 1.46 7.79 -17.22
CA ILE A 125 0.84 6.85 -16.27
C ILE A 125 -0.30 7.51 -15.47
N VAL A 126 -0.19 8.81 -15.17
CA VAL A 126 -1.23 9.55 -14.44
C VAL A 126 -2.52 9.66 -15.26
N GLN A 127 -2.41 9.88 -16.58
CA GLN A 127 -3.59 9.91 -17.46
C GLN A 127 -4.25 8.53 -17.56
N GLU A 128 -3.45 7.47 -17.67
CA GLU A 128 -3.94 6.08 -17.70
C GLU A 128 -4.63 5.69 -16.39
N MET A 129 -4.11 6.16 -15.25
CA MET A 129 -4.74 5.99 -13.94
C MET A 129 -6.10 6.72 -13.86
N ILE A 130 -6.18 7.96 -14.32
CA ILE A 130 -7.43 8.73 -14.35
C ILE A 130 -8.47 8.04 -15.21
N SER A 131 -8.11 7.68 -16.46
CA SER A 131 -9.03 7.00 -17.38
C SER A 131 -9.48 5.64 -16.86
N GLY A 132 -8.56 4.85 -16.28
CA GLY A 132 -8.90 3.53 -15.72
C GLY A 132 -9.85 3.63 -14.51
N LEU A 133 -9.63 4.60 -13.62
CA LEU A 133 -10.50 4.81 -12.47
C LEU A 133 -11.87 5.35 -12.90
N ALA A 134 -11.93 6.28 -13.86
CA ALA A 134 -13.18 6.79 -14.41
C ALA A 134 -14.02 5.66 -15.03
N ALA A 135 -13.40 4.83 -15.88
CA ALA A 135 -14.07 3.67 -16.48
C ALA A 135 -14.59 2.68 -15.43
N TYR A 136 -13.85 2.48 -14.34
CA TYR A 136 -14.30 1.66 -13.22
C TYR A 136 -15.53 2.28 -12.51
N LEU A 137 -15.51 3.59 -12.26
CA LEU A 137 -16.63 4.30 -11.65
C LEU A 137 -17.89 4.19 -12.53
N ASP A 138 -17.76 4.41 -13.84
CA ASP A 138 -18.85 4.27 -14.80
C ASP A 138 -19.42 2.85 -14.82
N ALA A 139 -18.55 1.84 -14.90
CA ALA A 139 -18.95 0.42 -14.89
C ALA A 139 -19.65 0.00 -13.58
N LYS A 140 -19.41 0.72 -12.48
CA LYS A 140 -20.08 0.50 -11.19
C LYS A 140 -21.25 1.44 -10.93
N GLY A 141 -21.55 2.37 -11.84
CA GLY A 141 -22.59 3.39 -11.66
C GLY A 141 -22.30 4.34 -10.50
N LEU A 142 -21.02 4.62 -10.22
CA LEU A 142 -20.58 5.50 -9.13
C LEU A 142 -20.30 6.90 -9.68
N ALA A 143 -20.93 7.92 -9.09
CA ALA A 143 -20.82 9.29 -9.59
C ALA A 143 -19.43 9.94 -9.36
N SER A 144 -18.68 9.49 -8.35
CA SER A 144 -17.35 10.04 -8.05
C SER A 144 -16.53 9.11 -7.15
N VAL A 145 -15.24 9.39 -7.04
CA VAL A 145 -14.31 8.72 -6.11
C VAL A 145 -14.74 8.84 -4.65
N GLU A 146 -15.58 9.82 -4.31
CA GLU A 146 -16.14 9.96 -2.97
C GLU A 146 -17.00 8.77 -2.56
N ALA A 147 -17.63 8.10 -3.52
CA ALA A 147 -18.40 6.89 -3.24
C ALA A 147 -17.51 5.71 -2.82
N LEU A 148 -16.20 5.77 -3.10
CA LEU A 148 -15.20 4.78 -2.72
C LEU A 148 -14.53 5.14 -1.39
N ARG A 149 -14.40 6.44 -1.06
CA ARG A 149 -13.58 6.90 0.05
C ARG A 149 -13.95 6.24 1.36
N GLY A 150 -13.01 5.52 1.96
CA GLY A 150 -13.18 4.82 3.23
C GLY A 150 -14.08 3.58 3.20
N ARG A 151 -14.57 3.14 2.03
CA ARG A 151 -15.50 2.00 1.94
C ARG A 151 -14.92 0.66 2.39
N ALA A 152 -13.60 0.49 2.35
CA ALA A 152 -12.93 -0.71 2.85
C ALA A 152 -12.65 -0.66 4.36
N LEU A 153 -12.73 0.51 5.02
CA LEU A 153 -12.39 0.66 6.43
C LEU A 153 -13.16 -0.27 7.38
N PRO A 154 -14.48 -0.49 7.22
CA PRO A 154 -15.21 -1.42 8.08
C PRO A 154 -14.75 -2.88 7.98
N SER A 155 -14.04 -3.24 6.91
CA SER A 155 -13.48 -4.59 6.73
C SER A 155 -12.12 -4.79 7.39
N VAL A 156 -11.47 -3.70 7.85
CA VAL A 156 -10.18 -3.75 8.51
C VAL A 156 -10.40 -3.75 10.01
N THR A 157 -9.96 -4.81 10.68
CA THR A 157 -10.07 -4.98 12.14
C THR A 157 -8.82 -5.65 12.70
N GLU A 158 -8.70 -5.66 14.03
CA GLU A 158 -7.64 -6.42 14.69
C GLU A 158 -7.90 -7.92 14.60
N TRP A 159 -6.82 -8.70 14.58
CA TRP A 159 -6.87 -10.16 14.43
C TRP A 159 -7.84 -10.85 15.42
N ARG A 160 -7.90 -10.37 16.66
CA ARG A 160 -8.78 -10.92 17.72
C ARG A 160 -10.28 -10.85 17.41
N TYR A 161 -10.69 -10.03 16.45
CA TYR A 161 -12.09 -9.87 16.04
C TYR A 161 -12.45 -10.67 14.77
N LEU A 162 -11.51 -11.45 14.24
CA LEU A 162 -11.76 -12.32 13.09
C LEU A 162 -12.47 -13.62 13.52
N ASP A 163 -13.37 -14.11 12.68
CA ASP A 163 -14.02 -15.42 12.86
C ASP A 163 -13.05 -16.55 12.50
N LEU A 164 -12.39 -17.10 13.52
CA LEU A 164 -11.43 -18.19 13.37
C LEU A 164 -12.10 -19.54 13.05
N ASN A 165 -13.42 -19.65 13.18
CA ASN A 165 -14.16 -20.88 12.85
C ASN A 165 -14.58 -20.91 11.38
N ARG A 166 -14.38 -19.82 10.63
CA ARG A 166 -14.68 -19.79 9.21
C ARG A 166 -13.72 -20.68 8.43
N VAL A 167 -14.25 -21.79 7.93
CA VAL A 167 -13.50 -22.69 7.04
C VAL A 167 -13.54 -22.17 5.60
N SER A 168 -12.36 -21.98 5.02
CA SER A 168 -12.17 -21.75 3.59
C SER A 168 -11.23 -22.82 3.04
N LYS A 169 -11.58 -23.44 1.91
CA LYS A 169 -10.76 -24.48 1.26
C LYS A 169 -10.37 -24.01 -0.13
N ALA A 170 -9.12 -24.28 -0.50
CA ALA A 170 -8.64 -24.02 -1.86
C ALA A 170 -9.39 -24.94 -2.85
N VAL A 171 -9.75 -24.39 -4.01
CA VAL A 171 -10.35 -25.13 -5.12
C VAL A 171 -9.50 -24.86 -6.36
N ILE A 172 -8.97 -25.93 -6.95
CA ILE A 172 -8.16 -25.86 -8.18
C ILE A 172 -9.09 -26.08 -9.37
N ASN A 173 -9.20 -25.07 -10.23
CA ASN A 173 -9.88 -25.24 -11.52
C ASN A 173 -8.92 -26.00 -12.47
N GLN A 174 -9.27 -27.25 -12.79
CA GLN A 174 -8.45 -28.11 -13.63
C GLN A 174 -8.40 -27.64 -15.09
N ASP A 175 -9.42 -26.95 -15.59
CA ASP A 175 -9.44 -26.42 -16.96
C ASP A 175 -8.43 -25.29 -17.17
N LEU A 176 -8.05 -24.60 -16.08
CA LEU A 176 -7.04 -23.53 -16.07
C LEU A 176 -5.68 -24.02 -15.57
N CYS A 177 -5.57 -25.27 -15.13
CA CYS A 177 -4.36 -25.81 -14.52
C CYS A 177 -3.30 -26.05 -15.61
N ILE A 178 -2.14 -25.41 -15.46
CA ILE A 178 -0.98 -25.62 -16.34
C ILE A 178 -0.03 -26.71 -15.83
N GLN A 179 -0.46 -27.53 -14.87
CA GLN A 179 0.29 -28.67 -14.32
C GLN A 179 1.70 -28.33 -13.77
N CYS A 180 1.91 -27.13 -13.24
CA CYS A 180 3.23 -26.71 -12.74
C CYS A 180 3.64 -27.32 -11.38
N GLY A 181 2.75 -28.03 -10.68
CA GLY A 181 3.02 -28.69 -9.39
C GLY A 181 3.23 -27.76 -8.17
N ARG A 182 3.30 -26.44 -8.35
CA ARG A 182 3.61 -25.49 -7.25
C ARG A 182 2.63 -25.54 -6.09
N CYS A 183 1.34 -25.76 -6.36
CA CYS A 183 0.32 -25.88 -5.31
C CYS A 183 0.57 -27.11 -4.43
N HIS A 184 0.94 -28.25 -5.02
CA HIS A 184 1.31 -29.45 -4.30
C HIS A 184 2.57 -29.20 -3.46
N ILE A 185 3.67 -28.74 -4.06
CA ILE A 185 4.94 -28.48 -3.36
C ILE A 185 4.74 -27.53 -2.16
N ALA A 186 4.03 -26.41 -2.35
CA ALA A 186 3.76 -25.48 -1.26
C ALA A 186 2.95 -26.13 -0.12
N CYS A 187 1.95 -26.95 -0.45
CA CYS A 187 1.13 -27.64 0.54
C CYS A 187 1.89 -28.77 1.26
N GLU A 188 2.71 -29.50 0.50
CA GLU A 188 3.48 -30.64 0.96
C GLU A 188 4.61 -30.21 1.91
N ASP A 189 5.40 -29.21 1.51
CA ASP A 189 6.60 -28.83 2.25
C ASP A 189 6.34 -27.84 3.38
N THR A 190 5.24 -27.06 3.32
CA THR A 190 5.04 -25.90 4.23
C THR A 190 3.66 -25.83 4.91
N ALA A 191 2.76 -26.78 4.67
CA ALA A 191 1.41 -26.74 5.22
C ALA A 191 0.90 -28.10 5.71
N HIS A 192 -0.07 -28.69 5.02
CA HIS A 192 -0.92 -29.77 5.53
C HIS A 192 -1.01 -30.99 4.62
N GLN A 193 -0.17 -31.08 3.57
CA GLN A 193 -0.11 -32.24 2.67
C GLN A 193 -1.50 -32.60 2.09
N ALA A 194 -2.30 -31.57 1.79
CA ALA A 194 -3.73 -31.68 1.49
C ALA A 194 -4.05 -31.60 -0.02
N ILE A 195 -3.03 -31.47 -0.87
CA ILE A 195 -3.17 -31.41 -2.33
C ILE A 195 -2.38 -32.57 -2.91
N THR A 196 -3.03 -33.49 -3.61
CA THR A 196 -2.34 -34.59 -4.30
C THR A 196 -1.87 -34.13 -5.68
N ALA A 197 -0.62 -34.45 -6.03
CA ALA A 197 -0.17 -34.33 -7.41
C ALA A 197 -0.85 -35.42 -8.27
N GLN A 198 -1.46 -35.01 -9.38
CA GLN A 198 -1.94 -35.89 -10.45
C GLN A 198 -1.07 -35.69 -11.68
#